data_AF-A0A973ENX0-F1
#
_entry.id   AF-A0A973ENX0-F1
#
_cell.length_a   1.000
_cell.length_b   1.000
_cell.length_c   1.000
_cell.angle_alpha   90.00
_cell.angle_beta   90.00
_cell.angle_gamma   90.00
#
_symmetry.space_group_name_H-M   'P 1'
#
loop_
_entity.id
_entity.type
_entity.pdbx_description
1 polymer ?
#
loop_
_entity_poly.entity_id
_entity_poly.type
_entity_poly.pdbx_seq_one_letter_code
_entity_poly.pdbx_strand_id
1 'polypeptide(L)'
;MNAYSTLETALELVQRHWFSAVFLGLTLVTLLAISVVRWWMRCRFRRLFEEQFEEENELDALPPLSPQDREAIELIRKFRREVWNLPEVELQLGVESLNQRAMMIIRSISAVYPPEAKVPQFEASLIESLHLVRRISSRLSRLAGTTPFNYLGNRRLSDYQRYYQVYRLLNENPLLRALRKYPYLSRMARWAMNLKNLGNPLYWAGKELSREGYFFLLRWFYITFTSQVGKEAMRLYSGRRFLTEEDRDAALVCHRLFALARQWGGPSPEEWAMLVGFVAGHRALEAETKVHILSAWAKDRLPGDPAKQPLQTKTGQRWYLEGLKSLESSESKPSPAKKMLIEQERSKVEKHPFEAASNR
;
A
#
# COMPACT_ATOMS: atom_id res chain seq x y z
N MET A 1 -34.01 24.20 47.09
CA MET A 1 -34.66 23.51 45.95
C MET A 1 -33.54 22.96 45.06
N ASN A 2 -33.40 21.69 44.68
CA ASN A 2 -34.05 20.44 45.06
C ASN A 2 -33.16 19.28 44.55
N ALA A 3 -31.84 19.33 44.78
CA ALA A 3 -30.91 18.29 44.30
C ALA A 3 -31.10 16.95 45.05
N TYR A 4 -31.45 17.02 46.34
CA TYR A 4 -31.76 15.84 47.15
C TYR A 4 -33.06 15.17 46.70
N SER A 5 -34.11 15.94 46.40
CA SER A 5 -35.38 15.38 45.93
C SER A 5 -35.26 14.72 44.55
N THR A 6 -34.35 15.19 43.68
CA THR A 6 -34.12 14.59 42.35
C THR A 6 -33.38 13.25 42.42
N LEU A 7 -32.51 13.06 43.42
CA LEU A 7 -31.79 11.80 43.61
C LEU A 7 -32.68 10.74 44.25
N GLU A 8 -33.50 11.12 45.24
CA GLU A 8 -34.47 10.21 45.88
C GLU A 8 -35.55 9.77 44.90
N THR A 9 -36.12 10.70 44.13
CA THR A 9 -37.09 10.34 43.09
C THR A 9 -36.49 9.47 41.99
N ALA A 10 -35.21 9.66 41.63
CA ALA A 10 -34.51 8.79 40.69
C ALA A 10 -34.28 7.39 41.28
N LEU A 11 -33.92 7.28 42.56
CA LEU A 11 -33.73 6.01 43.26
C LEU A 11 -35.04 5.21 43.37
N GLU A 12 -36.16 5.87 43.70
CA GLU A 12 -37.48 5.24 43.73
C GLU A 12 -37.92 4.77 42.33
N LEU A 13 -37.67 5.55 41.29
CA LEU A 13 -37.96 5.17 39.90
C LEU A 13 -37.12 3.97 39.45
N VAL A 14 -35.85 3.93 39.84
CA VAL A 14 -34.94 2.81 39.57
C VAL A 14 -35.36 1.56 40.32
N GLN A 15 -35.80 1.66 41.58
CA GLN A 15 -36.32 0.52 42.33
C GLN A 15 -37.62 -0.01 41.72
N ARG A 16 -38.54 0.88 41.36
CA ARG A 16 -39.84 0.53 40.76
C ARG A 16 -39.71 -0.09 39.36
N HIS A 17 -38.68 0.28 38.61
CA HIS A 17 -38.41 -0.22 37.26
C HIS A 17 -37.02 -0.84 37.12
N TRP A 18 -36.59 -1.62 38.12
CA TRP A 18 -35.22 -2.16 38.18
C TRP A 18 -34.83 -2.97 36.94
N PHE A 19 -35.75 -3.76 36.37
CA PHE A 19 -35.53 -4.45 35.10
C PHE A 19 -35.22 -3.48 33.96
N SER A 20 -35.98 -2.38 33.84
CA SER A 20 -35.74 -1.37 32.79
C SER A 20 -34.42 -0.63 33.01
N ALA A 21 -34.06 -0.35 34.27
CA ALA A 21 -32.79 0.27 34.62
C ALA A 21 -31.59 -0.64 34.28
N VAL A 22 -31.70 -1.96 34.52
CA VAL A 22 -30.69 -2.94 34.14
C VAL A 22 -30.54 -3.02 32.62
N PHE A 23 -31.63 -3.10 31.86
CA PHE A 23 -31.58 -3.10 30.39
C PHE A 23 -31.00 -1.80 29.83
N LEU A 24 -31.34 -0.64 30.41
CA LEU A 24 -30.79 0.65 30.00
C LEU A 24 -29.28 0.76 30.34
N GLY A 25 -28.86 0.26 31.49
CA GLY A 25 -27.45 0.15 31.86
C GLY A 25 -26.68 -0.75 30.89
N LEU A 26 -27.22 -1.93 30.58
CA LEU A 26 -26.60 -2.88 29.64
C LEU A 26 -26.49 -2.30 28.22
N THR A 27 -27.52 -1.59 27.76
CA THR A 27 -27.49 -0.91 26.44
C THR A 27 -26.48 0.24 26.41
N LEU A 28 -26.35 1.03 27.47
CA LEU A 28 -25.32 2.07 27.56
C LEU A 28 -23.90 1.48 27.59
N VAL A 29 -23.67 0.43 28.37
CA VAL A 29 -22.38 -0.25 28.46
C VAL A 29 -21.99 -0.86 27.11
N THR A 30 -22.92 -1.52 26.42
CA THR A 30 -22.66 -2.07 25.08
C THR A 30 -22.39 -0.99 24.04
N LEU A 31 -23.15 0.12 24.03
CA LEU A 31 -22.88 1.27 23.15
C LEU A 31 -21.51 1.91 23.43
N LEU A 32 -21.14 2.03 24.71
CA LEU A 32 -19.85 2.57 25.12
C LEU A 32 -18.71 1.63 24.71
N ALA A 33 -18.84 0.33 24.97
CA ALA A 33 -17.88 -0.68 24.54
C ALA A 33 -17.68 -0.67 23.02
N ILE A 34 -18.78 -0.62 22.23
CA ILE A 34 -18.72 -0.51 20.78
C ILE A 34 -18.00 0.79 20.35
N SER A 35 -18.29 1.92 21.00
CA SER A 35 -17.67 3.21 20.68
C SER A 35 -16.16 3.23 20.99
N VAL A 36 -15.76 2.62 22.12
CA VAL A 36 -14.36 2.48 22.51
C VAL A 36 -13.62 1.55 21.56
N VAL A 37 -14.19 0.39 21.23
CA VAL A 37 -13.62 -0.55 20.26
C VAL A 37 -13.47 0.10 18.88
N ARG A 38 -14.47 0.88 18.45
CA ARG A 38 -14.42 1.65 17.20
C ARG A 38 -13.30 2.68 17.19
N TRP A 39 -13.21 3.48 18.25
CA TRP A 39 -12.17 4.49 18.38
C TRP A 39 -10.78 3.84 18.39
N TRP A 40 -10.64 2.76 19.17
CA TRP A 40 -9.41 1.99 19.25
C TRP A 40 -9.00 1.37 17.91
N MET A 41 -9.93 0.72 17.19
CA MET A 41 -9.64 0.18 15.85
C MET A 41 -9.21 1.29 14.89
N ARG A 42 -9.91 2.42 14.85
CA ARG A 42 -9.55 3.54 13.98
C ARG A 42 -8.15 4.07 14.27
N CYS A 43 -7.82 4.26 15.54
CA CYS A 43 -6.49 4.71 15.96
C CYS A 43 -5.41 3.67 15.65
N ARG A 44 -5.66 2.39 15.96
CA ARG A 44 -4.72 1.29 15.74
C ARG A 44 -4.44 1.10 14.25
N PHE A 45 -5.46 1.10 13.40
CA PHE A 45 -5.27 0.94 11.97
C PHE A 45 -4.60 2.15 11.33
N ARG A 46 -4.91 3.36 11.79
CA ARG A 46 -4.20 4.56 11.33
C ARG A 46 -2.70 4.45 11.61
N ARG A 47 -2.33 4.04 12.83
CA ARG A 47 -0.93 3.79 13.20
C ARG A 47 -0.32 2.67 12.37
N LEU A 48 -0.97 1.51 12.27
CA LEU A 48 -0.46 0.39 11.50
C LEU A 48 -0.20 0.75 10.03
N PHE A 49 -1.02 1.61 9.41
CA PHE A 49 -0.76 2.05 8.05
C PHE A 49 0.30 3.14 7.97
N GLU A 50 0.29 4.12 8.87
CA GLU A 50 1.36 5.12 8.95
C GLU A 50 2.71 4.42 9.15
N GLU A 51 2.80 3.44 10.08
CA GLU A 51 3.97 2.60 10.36
C GLU A 51 4.32 1.65 9.20
N GLN A 52 3.38 0.88 8.62
CA GLN A 52 3.68 0.01 7.46
C GLN A 52 4.21 0.80 6.27
N PHE A 53 3.64 2.00 6.03
CA PHE A 53 4.10 2.84 4.94
C PHE A 53 5.30 3.72 5.30
N GLU A 54 5.63 3.87 6.58
CA GLU A 54 6.88 4.46 7.04
C GLU A 54 8.00 3.41 6.95
N GLU A 55 7.78 2.17 7.35
CA GLU A 55 8.68 1.03 7.12
C GLU A 55 8.91 0.81 5.62
N GLU A 56 7.86 0.77 4.77
CA GLU A 56 8.01 0.72 3.30
C GLU A 56 8.65 1.99 2.71
N ASN A 57 8.75 3.10 3.44
CA ASN A 57 9.44 4.31 2.99
C ASN A 57 10.87 4.44 3.57
N GLU A 58 11.13 3.83 4.73
CA GLU A 58 12.44 3.74 5.37
C GLU A 58 13.27 2.60 4.75
N LEU A 59 12.61 1.54 4.27
CA LEU A 59 13.18 0.51 3.39
C LEU A 59 13.38 1.02 1.94
N ASP A 60 12.75 2.15 1.57
CA ASP A 60 12.94 2.87 0.30
C ASP A 60 14.03 3.97 0.37
N ALA A 61 14.69 4.16 1.52
CA ALA A 61 15.99 4.83 1.57
C ALA A 61 17.01 3.72 1.42
N LEU A 62 17.73 3.60 0.32
CA LEU A 62 18.84 4.48 -0.09
C LEU A 62 18.93 4.40 -1.65
N PRO A 63 19.70 5.19 -2.44
CA PRO A 63 20.91 5.98 -2.17
C PRO A 63 20.60 7.23 -1.33
N PRO A 64 21.58 8.11 -1.01
CA PRO A 64 21.24 9.36 -0.33
C PRO A 64 20.14 10.10 -1.12
N LEU A 65 18.99 10.26 -0.48
CA LEU A 65 17.88 11.03 -1.01
C LEU A 65 18.37 12.45 -1.25
N SER A 66 18.20 12.94 -2.49
CA SER A 66 18.44 14.35 -2.77
C SER A 66 17.48 15.19 -1.93
N PRO A 67 17.80 16.48 -1.68
CA PRO A 67 16.86 17.38 -1.01
C PRO A 67 15.47 17.38 -1.69
N GLN A 68 15.45 17.30 -3.02
CA GLN A 68 14.24 17.22 -3.84
C GLN A 68 13.46 15.92 -3.60
N ASP A 69 14.14 14.78 -3.49
CA ASP A 69 13.47 13.50 -3.18
C ASP A 69 12.80 13.55 -1.79
N ARG A 70 13.45 14.19 -0.80
CA ARG A 70 12.88 14.35 0.55
C ARG A 70 11.62 15.20 0.51
N GLU A 71 11.65 16.31 -0.21
CA GLU A 71 10.49 17.17 -0.41
C GLU A 71 9.34 16.43 -1.12
N ALA A 72 9.64 15.67 -2.17
CA ALA A 72 8.66 14.84 -2.86
C ALA A 72 8.03 13.79 -1.93
N ILE A 73 8.84 13.12 -1.09
CA ILE A 73 8.35 12.16 -0.09
C ILE A 73 7.44 12.85 0.94
N GLU A 74 7.79 14.05 1.39
CA GLU A 74 6.95 14.82 2.30
C GLU A 74 5.60 15.21 1.67
N LEU A 75 5.59 15.58 0.38
CA LEU A 75 4.35 15.81 -0.38
C LEU A 75 3.50 14.54 -0.44
N ILE A 76 4.09 13.37 -0.72
CA ILE A 76 3.37 12.10 -0.70
C ILE A 76 2.78 11.86 0.70
N ARG A 77 3.56 12.05 1.77
CA ARG A 77 3.09 11.92 3.16
C ARG A 77 1.95 12.89 3.47
N LYS A 78 1.99 14.11 2.93
CA LYS A 78 0.91 15.11 3.06
C LYS A 78 -0.36 14.62 2.36
N PHE A 79 -0.28 14.18 1.10
CA PHE A 79 -1.43 13.65 0.37
C PHE A 79 -2.04 12.41 1.02
N ARG A 80 -1.23 11.53 1.64
CA ARG A 80 -1.73 10.38 2.42
C ARG A 80 -2.53 10.84 3.65
N ARG A 81 -2.01 11.82 4.38
CA ARG A 81 -2.69 12.41 5.55
C ARG A 81 -4.01 13.06 5.17
N GLU A 82 -4.08 13.72 4.02
CA GLU A 82 -5.30 14.34 3.50
C GLU A 82 -6.42 13.32 3.25
N VAL A 83 -6.11 12.09 2.80
CA VAL A 83 -7.13 11.04 2.58
C VAL A 83 -7.98 10.75 3.82
N TRP A 84 -7.38 10.83 5.01
CA TRP A 84 -8.12 10.60 6.26
C TRP A 84 -9.16 11.67 6.53
N ASN A 85 -8.95 12.88 6.02
CA ASN A 85 -9.83 14.02 6.21
C ASN A 85 -10.81 14.21 5.04
N LEU A 86 -10.63 13.50 3.92
CA LEU A 86 -11.53 13.59 2.78
C LEU A 86 -12.96 13.16 3.19
N PRO A 87 -13.97 13.96 2.81
CA PRO A 87 -15.37 13.58 2.92
C PRO A 87 -15.62 12.24 2.20
N GLU A 88 -16.53 11.43 2.75
CA GLU A 88 -16.94 10.15 2.14
C GLU A 88 -17.42 10.30 0.69
N VAL A 89 -17.92 11.50 0.34
CA VAL A 89 -18.42 11.85 -0.99
C VAL A 89 -17.30 11.96 -2.04
N GLU A 90 -16.09 12.29 -1.62
CA GLU A 90 -14.94 12.51 -2.51
C GLU A 90 -14.14 11.23 -2.76
N LEU A 91 -14.37 10.18 -1.95
CA LEU A 91 -13.73 8.88 -2.07
C LEU A 91 -14.37 8.01 -3.17
N GLN A 92 -14.45 8.50 -4.41
CA GLN A 92 -15.12 7.79 -5.50
C GLN A 92 -14.17 6.84 -6.25
N LEU A 93 -14.62 5.65 -6.62
CA LEU A 93 -13.83 4.70 -7.43
C LEU A 93 -14.02 4.90 -8.95
N GLY A 94 -14.43 6.10 -9.38
CA GLY A 94 -14.60 6.43 -10.79
C GLY A 94 -13.25 6.60 -11.49
N VAL A 95 -13.18 6.23 -12.77
CA VAL A 95 -11.98 6.45 -13.59
C VAL A 95 -11.60 7.93 -13.59
N GLU A 96 -12.59 8.81 -13.73
CA GLU A 96 -12.38 10.27 -13.73
C GLU A 96 -11.84 10.78 -12.39
N SER A 97 -12.43 10.39 -11.26
CA SER A 97 -11.98 10.83 -9.93
C SER A 97 -10.58 10.34 -9.60
N LEU A 98 -10.25 9.10 -9.98
CA LEU A 98 -8.90 8.56 -9.81
C LEU A 98 -7.89 9.26 -10.72
N ASN A 99 -8.26 9.55 -11.97
CA ASN A 99 -7.39 10.27 -12.90
C ASN A 99 -7.11 11.71 -12.44
N GLN A 100 -8.15 12.44 -12.02
CA GLN A 100 -7.99 13.79 -11.47
C GLN A 100 -7.04 13.81 -10.27
N ARG A 101 -7.21 12.85 -9.35
CA ARG A 101 -6.35 12.73 -8.17
C ARG A 101 -4.93 12.33 -8.54
N ALA A 102 -4.74 11.42 -9.49
CA ALA A 102 -3.42 11.07 -10.00
C ALA A 102 -2.71 12.28 -10.62
N MET A 103 -3.40 13.02 -11.49
CA MET A 103 -2.82 14.19 -12.15
C MET A 103 -2.48 15.30 -11.17
N MET A 104 -3.29 15.49 -10.12
CA MET A 104 -2.94 16.41 -9.02
C MET A 104 -1.62 16.01 -8.36
N ILE A 105 -1.47 14.73 -7.97
CA ILE A 105 -0.25 14.21 -7.35
C ILE A 105 0.95 14.35 -8.30
N ILE A 106 0.80 13.94 -9.56
CA ILE A 106 1.85 14.02 -10.58
C ILE A 106 2.33 15.46 -10.75
N ARG A 107 1.41 16.43 -10.86
CA ARG A 107 1.76 17.86 -10.97
C ARG A 107 2.54 18.34 -9.76
N SER A 108 2.07 18.04 -8.55
CA SER A 108 2.74 18.47 -7.32
C SER A 108 4.13 17.85 -7.16
N ILE A 109 4.31 16.58 -7.50
CA ILE A 109 5.62 15.92 -7.45
C ILE A 109 6.53 16.43 -8.58
N SER A 110 5.99 16.64 -9.79
CA SER A 110 6.76 17.16 -10.91
C SER A 110 7.33 18.55 -10.61
N ALA A 111 6.63 19.38 -9.84
CA ALA A 111 7.09 20.72 -9.50
C ALA A 111 8.36 20.76 -8.63
N VAL A 112 8.73 19.64 -8.00
CA VAL A 112 9.89 19.57 -7.09
C VAL A 112 11.22 19.42 -7.85
N TYR A 113 11.22 18.80 -9.04
CA TYR A 113 12.47 18.41 -9.72
C TYR A 113 13.01 19.46 -10.69
N PRO A 114 12.22 20.06 -11.61
CA PRO A 114 12.67 21.13 -12.47
C PRO A 114 12.09 22.47 -11.97
N PRO A 115 12.80 23.21 -11.09
CA PRO A 115 12.32 24.48 -10.54
C PRO A 115 12.19 25.59 -11.60
N GLU A 116 12.89 25.43 -12.74
CA GLU A 116 12.92 26.43 -13.83
C GLU A 116 11.90 26.15 -14.95
N ALA A 117 11.28 24.98 -14.96
CA ALA A 117 10.32 24.62 -15.99
C ALA A 117 9.01 25.42 -15.83
N LYS A 118 8.56 26.05 -16.92
CA LYS A 118 7.27 26.78 -16.94
C LYS A 118 6.08 25.86 -16.65
N VAL A 119 6.18 24.61 -17.08
CA VAL A 119 5.14 23.59 -16.88
C VAL A 119 5.80 22.23 -16.55
N PRO A 120 6.19 22.00 -15.29
CA PRO A 120 7.00 20.84 -14.88
C PRO A 120 6.43 19.47 -15.31
N GLN A 121 5.11 19.32 -15.34
CA GLN A 121 4.48 18.07 -15.74
C GLN A 121 4.66 17.69 -17.23
N PHE A 122 5.16 18.60 -18.07
CA PHE A 122 5.42 18.36 -19.49
C PHE A 122 6.91 18.20 -19.83
N GLU A 123 7.77 18.17 -18.82
CA GLU A 123 9.19 17.84 -19.01
C GLU A 123 9.40 16.35 -19.33
N ALA A 124 8.44 15.50 -18.95
CA ALA A 124 8.46 14.09 -19.33
C ALA A 124 8.01 13.90 -20.78
N SER A 125 8.70 13.01 -21.51
CA SER A 125 8.28 12.62 -22.85
C SER A 125 6.92 11.89 -22.84
N LEU A 126 6.25 11.85 -24.00
CA LEU A 126 5.00 11.10 -24.16
C LEU A 126 5.19 9.60 -23.82
N ILE A 127 6.30 9.02 -24.28
CA ILE A 127 6.63 7.60 -24.03
C ILE A 127 6.76 7.36 -22.52
N GLU A 128 7.51 8.21 -21.83
CA GLU A 128 7.68 8.11 -20.38
C GLU A 128 6.38 8.29 -19.60
N SER A 129 5.51 9.20 -20.06
CA SER A 129 4.17 9.40 -19.49
C SER A 129 3.27 8.16 -19.68
N LEU A 130 3.33 7.52 -20.84
CA LEU A 130 2.61 6.27 -21.09
C LEU A 130 3.15 5.11 -20.23
N HIS A 131 4.47 5.04 -20.04
CA HIS A 131 5.08 4.07 -19.14
C HIS A 131 4.67 4.32 -17.68
N LEU A 132 4.58 5.58 -17.23
CA LEU A 132 4.06 5.94 -15.92
C LEU A 132 2.65 5.38 -15.71
N VAL A 133 1.74 5.64 -16.65
CA VAL A 133 0.36 5.12 -16.60
C VAL A 133 0.37 3.60 -16.53
N ARG A 134 1.13 2.93 -17.39
CA ARG A 134 1.24 1.47 -17.43
C ARG A 134 1.72 0.89 -16.08
N ARG A 135 2.76 1.47 -15.48
CA ARG A 135 3.31 1.02 -14.19
C ARG A 135 2.31 1.21 -13.05
N ILE A 136 1.66 2.38 -13.00
CA ILE A 136 0.58 2.65 -12.03
C ILE A 136 -0.54 1.63 -12.20
N SER A 137 -1.05 1.42 -13.42
CA SER A 137 -2.11 0.44 -13.69
C SER A 137 -1.71 -0.97 -13.26
N SER A 138 -0.50 -1.43 -13.59
CA SER A 138 -0.03 -2.76 -13.18
C SER A 138 0.05 -2.91 -11.66
N ARG A 139 0.58 -1.89 -10.96
CA ARG A 139 0.66 -1.88 -9.49
C ARG A 139 -0.73 -1.90 -8.84
N LEU A 140 -1.67 -1.11 -9.36
CA LEU A 140 -3.06 -1.10 -8.89
C LEU A 140 -3.80 -2.40 -9.18
N SER A 141 -3.59 -3.03 -10.34
CA SER A 141 -4.17 -4.34 -10.65
C SER A 141 -3.68 -5.43 -9.69
N ARG A 142 -2.39 -5.44 -9.36
CA ARG A 142 -1.84 -6.36 -8.35
C ARG A 142 -2.46 -6.10 -6.98
N LEU A 143 -2.55 -4.84 -6.57
CA LEU A 143 -3.18 -4.45 -5.31
C LEU A 143 -4.64 -4.91 -5.27
N ALA A 144 -5.41 -4.68 -6.34
CA ALA A 144 -6.80 -5.09 -6.43
C ALA A 144 -6.98 -6.63 -6.39
N GLY A 145 -5.92 -7.41 -6.62
CA GLY A 145 -5.92 -8.87 -6.50
C GLY A 145 -5.57 -9.40 -5.11
N THR A 146 -5.03 -8.58 -4.20
CA THR A 146 -4.60 -9.02 -2.85
C THR A 146 -5.65 -8.72 -1.79
N THR A 147 -5.74 -9.56 -0.74
CA THR A 147 -6.63 -9.30 0.39
C THR A 147 -6.11 -8.10 1.21
N PRO A 148 -6.98 -7.18 1.67
CA PRO A 148 -8.44 -7.15 1.51
C PRO A 148 -8.94 -6.34 0.30
N PHE A 149 -8.07 -5.88 -0.58
CA PHE A 149 -8.45 -5.09 -1.76
C PHE A 149 -9.14 -5.91 -2.85
N ASN A 150 -9.01 -7.23 -2.86
CA ASN A 150 -9.80 -8.14 -3.69
C ASN A 150 -11.32 -8.00 -3.47
N TYR A 151 -11.76 -7.60 -2.27
CA TYR A 151 -13.15 -7.25 -2.01
C TYR A 151 -13.59 -5.99 -2.77
N LEU A 152 -12.65 -5.09 -3.10
CA LEU A 152 -12.89 -3.95 -3.99
C LEU A 152 -12.76 -4.33 -5.47
N GLY A 153 -11.73 -5.11 -5.83
CA GLY A 153 -11.44 -5.47 -7.21
C GLY A 153 -12.49 -6.38 -7.87
N ASN A 154 -13.14 -7.24 -7.08
CA ASN A 154 -14.07 -8.26 -7.60
C ASN A 154 -15.53 -7.80 -7.73
N ARG A 155 -15.87 -6.56 -7.34
CA ARG A 155 -17.25 -6.04 -7.53
C ARG A 155 -17.33 -5.12 -8.73
N ARG A 156 -18.53 -5.01 -9.31
CA ARG A 156 -18.76 -4.11 -10.43
C ARG A 156 -18.72 -2.66 -9.95
N LEU A 157 -18.16 -1.77 -10.76
CA LEU A 157 -18.18 -0.33 -10.49
C LEU A 157 -19.60 0.23 -10.31
N SER A 158 -20.58 -0.36 -10.99
CA SER A 158 -22.01 -0.06 -10.84
C SER A 158 -22.53 -0.28 -9.41
N ASP A 159 -22.00 -1.29 -8.71
CA ASP A 159 -22.42 -1.59 -7.34
C ASP A 159 -21.94 -0.48 -6.39
N TYR A 160 -20.74 0.05 -6.61
CA TYR A 160 -20.23 1.22 -5.88
C TYR A 160 -21.02 2.49 -6.18
N GLN A 161 -21.37 2.72 -7.44
CA GLN A 161 -22.21 3.85 -7.82
C GLN A 161 -23.59 3.76 -7.16
N ARG A 162 -24.16 2.56 -7.02
CA ARG A 162 -25.45 2.36 -6.33
C ARG A 162 -25.35 2.71 -4.83
N TYR A 163 -24.29 2.29 -4.15
CA TYR A 163 -24.04 2.68 -2.75
C TYR A 163 -23.85 4.20 -2.61
N TYR A 164 -23.09 4.80 -3.52
CA TYR A 164 -22.84 6.23 -3.54
C TYR A 164 -24.12 7.04 -3.81
N GLN A 165 -24.94 6.63 -4.78
CA GLN A 165 -26.22 7.28 -5.08
C GLN A 165 -27.17 7.19 -3.90
N VAL A 166 -27.27 6.03 -3.24
CA VAL A 166 -28.07 5.85 -2.02
C VAL A 166 -27.55 6.77 -0.91
N TYR A 167 -26.23 6.84 -0.71
CA TYR A 167 -25.63 7.77 0.25
C TYR A 167 -25.97 9.23 -0.07
N ARG A 168 -25.80 9.64 -1.33
CA ARG A 168 -26.04 11.00 -1.79
C ARG A 168 -27.51 11.38 -1.62
N LEU A 169 -28.44 10.51 -2.05
CA LEU A 169 -29.88 10.65 -1.85
C LEU A 169 -30.23 10.80 -0.36
N LEU A 170 -29.61 10.01 0.53
CA LEU A 170 -29.84 10.12 1.97
C LEU A 170 -29.26 11.41 2.58
N ASN A 171 -28.14 11.92 2.07
CA ASN A 171 -27.46 13.10 2.61
C ASN A 171 -28.01 14.43 2.04
N GLU A 172 -28.56 14.40 0.82
CA GLU A 172 -29.13 15.54 0.11
C GLU A 172 -30.63 15.72 0.38
N ASN A 173 -31.32 14.72 0.92
CA ASN A 173 -32.76 14.82 1.17
C ASN A 173 -33.07 15.92 2.22
N PRO A 174 -33.86 16.95 1.87
CA PRO A 174 -34.20 18.05 2.77
C PRO A 174 -34.93 17.57 4.03
N LEU A 175 -35.69 16.47 3.93
CA LEU A 175 -36.32 15.84 5.10
C LEU A 175 -35.28 15.24 6.05
N LEU A 176 -34.22 14.60 5.56
CA LEU A 176 -33.16 14.03 6.42
C LEU A 176 -32.26 15.12 7.01
N ARG A 177 -32.03 16.22 6.29
CA ARG A 177 -31.35 17.41 6.84
C ARG A 177 -32.20 18.09 7.93
N ALA A 178 -33.51 18.19 7.74
CA ALA A 178 -34.45 18.67 8.75
C ALA A 178 -34.55 17.71 9.96
N LEU A 179 -34.57 16.40 9.73
CA LEU A 179 -34.53 15.38 10.77
C LEU A 179 -33.21 15.39 11.56
N ARG A 180 -32.07 15.77 10.95
CA ARG A 180 -30.80 15.97 11.67
C ARG A 180 -30.81 17.19 12.60
N LYS A 181 -31.61 18.22 12.32
CA LYS A 181 -31.83 19.35 13.25
C LYS A 181 -32.58 18.93 14.52
N TYR A 182 -33.35 17.84 14.47
CA TYR A 182 -34.15 17.36 15.59
C TYR A 182 -33.70 15.95 16.03
N PRO A 183 -32.77 15.85 17.00
CA PRO A 183 -32.12 14.58 17.36
C PRO A 183 -33.10 13.48 17.82
N TYR A 184 -34.25 13.85 18.36
CA TYR A 184 -35.31 12.92 18.80
C TYR A 184 -36.06 12.27 17.62
N LEU A 185 -36.46 13.04 16.60
CA LEU A 185 -37.09 12.52 15.38
C LEU A 185 -36.13 11.61 14.60
N SER A 186 -34.84 11.98 14.56
CA SER A 186 -33.80 11.16 13.94
C SER A 186 -33.63 9.81 14.64
N ARG A 187 -33.87 9.73 15.96
CA ARG A 187 -33.87 8.47 16.72
C ARG A 187 -35.10 7.65 16.40
N MET A 188 -36.28 8.26 16.35
CA MET A 188 -37.53 7.53 16.07
C MET A 188 -37.60 7.00 14.63
N ALA A 189 -37.15 7.77 13.64
CA ALA A 189 -37.08 7.31 12.25
C ALA A 189 -36.07 6.17 12.06
N ARG A 190 -34.93 6.23 12.75
CA ARG A 190 -33.99 5.11 12.84
C ARG A 190 -34.65 3.91 13.51
N TRP A 191 -35.32 4.10 14.64
CA TRP A 191 -36.00 3.04 15.37
C TRP A 191 -37.09 2.35 14.54
N ALA A 192 -37.88 3.12 13.79
CA ALA A 192 -38.93 2.61 12.89
C ALA A 192 -38.35 1.85 11.67
N MET A 193 -37.27 2.34 11.06
CA MET A 193 -36.56 1.61 10.00
C MET A 193 -35.84 0.36 10.52
N ASN A 194 -35.38 0.39 11.78
CA ASN A 194 -34.70 -0.72 12.43
C ASN A 194 -35.69 -1.81 12.89
N LEU A 195 -36.93 -1.45 13.22
CA LEU A 195 -37.97 -2.38 13.69
C LEU A 195 -38.29 -3.48 12.67
N LYS A 196 -38.26 -3.16 11.38
CA LYS A 196 -38.59 -4.09 10.29
C LYS A 196 -37.58 -5.25 10.16
N ASN A 197 -36.38 -5.12 10.72
CA ASN A 197 -35.27 -6.08 10.57
C ASN A 197 -34.66 -6.52 11.91
N LEU A 198 -35.37 -6.37 13.04
CA LEU A 198 -34.90 -6.70 14.40
C LEU A 198 -34.59 -8.20 14.62
N GLY A 199 -35.12 -9.10 13.79
CA GLY A 199 -34.97 -10.55 13.98
C GLY A 199 -33.64 -11.17 13.53
N ASN A 200 -32.73 -10.41 12.91
CA ASN A 200 -31.46 -10.96 12.40
C ASN A 200 -30.24 -10.21 12.99
N PRO A 201 -29.61 -10.72 14.07
CA PRO A 201 -28.41 -10.13 14.67
C PRO A 201 -27.22 -10.02 13.70
N LEU A 202 -27.10 -10.98 12.77
CA LEU A 202 -26.03 -11.00 11.76
C LEU A 202 -26.24 -9.93 10.67
N TYR A 203 -27.49 -9.51 10.41
CA TYR A 203 -27.77 -8.38 9.52
C TYR A 203 -27.23 -7.06 10.08
N TRP A 204 -27.32 -6.85 11.40
CA TRP A 204 -26.80 -5.67 12.08
C TRP A 204 -25.27 -5.67 12.18
N ALA A 205 -24.70 -6.82 12.55
CA ALA A 205 -23.25 -7.03 12.55
C ALA A 205 -22.64 -7.00 11.14
N GLY A 206 -23.41 -7.25 10.08
CA GLY A 206 -22.95 -7.13 8.69
C GLY A 206 -23.08 -5.73 8.09
N LYS A 207 -24.15 -4.99 8.42
CA LYS A 207 -24.50 -3.70 7.77
C LYS A 207 -23.71 -2.50 8.29
N GLU A 208 -23.50 -2.40 9.59
CA GLU A 208 -22.77 -1.26 10.18
C GLU A 208 -21.25 -1.44 10.04
N LEU A 209 -20.79 -2.67 10.22
CA LEU A 209 -19.41 -3.12 9.98
C LEU A 209 -19.05 -3.06 8.49
N SER A 210 -20.02 -3.21 7.57
CA SER A 210 -19.75 -3.07 6.12
C SER A 210 -19.67 -1.62 5.65
N ARG A 211 -20.42 -0.66 6.20
CA ARG A 211 -20.32 0.74 5.73
C ARG A 211 -19.02 1.40 6.21
N GLU A 212 -18.75 1.33 7.51
CA GLU A 212 -17.50 1.88 8.07
C GLU A 212 -16.30 1.10 7.53
N GLY A 213 -16.39 -0.24 7.47
CA GLY A 213 -15.37 -1.09 6.85
C GLY A 213 -15.16 -0.79 5.37
N TYR A 214 -16.22 -0.49 4.62
CA TYR A 214 -16.13 -0.09 3.22
C TYR A 214 -15.40 1.25 3.04
N PHE A 215 -15.84 2.31 3.74
CA PHE A 215 -15.17 3.61 3.63
C PHE A 215 -13.75 3.59 4.19
N PHE A 216 -13.49 2.73 5.16
CA PHE A 216 -12.15 2.46 5.64
C PHE A 216 -11.28 1.78 4.58
N LEU A 217 -11.77 0.70 3.96
CA LEU A 217 -11.08 0.00 2.87
C LEU A 217 -10.85 0.93 1.67
N LEU A 218 -11.78 1.83 1.42
CA LEU A 218 -11.72 2.84 0.38
C LEU A 218 -10.66 3.92 0.68
N ARG A 219 -10.59 4.41 1.92
CA ARG A 219 -9.50 5.30 2.36
C ARG A 219 -8.15 4.62 2.25
N TRP A 220 -8.08 3.35 2.66
CA TRP A 220 -6.86 2.57 2.52
C TRP A 220 -6.45 2.45 1.06
N PHE A 221 -7.40 2.13 0.16
CA PHE A 221 -7.13 2.10 -1.27
C PHE A 221 -6.61 3.45 -1.77
N TYR A 222 -7.23 4.55 -1.36
CA TYR A 222 -6.79 5.90 -1.72
C TYR A 222 -5.39 6.24 -1.20
N ILE A 223 -5.02 5.81 0.02
CA ILE A 223 -3.68 5.99 0.58
C ILE A 223 -2.66 5.20 -0.24
N THR A 224 -2.93 3.92 -0.51
CA THR A 224 -2.02 3.08 -1.31
C THR A 224 -1.91 3.63 -2.73
N PHE A 225 -3.02 4.02 -3.35
CA PHE A 225 -3.05 4.67 -4.67
C PHE A 225 -2.17 5.93 -4.68
N THR A 226 -2.28 6.77 -3.64
CA THR A 226 -1.45 7.99 -3.49
C THR A 226 0.03 7.64 -3.45
N SER A 227 0.41 6.63 -2.64
CA SER A 227 1.79 6.17 -2.54
C SER A 227 2.31 5.67 -3.90
N GLN A 228 1.55 4.84 -4.61
CA GLN A 228 1.99 4.27 -5.89
C GLN A 228 2.14 5.36 -6.96
N VAL A 229 1.17 6.26 -7.11
CA VAL A 229 1.25 7.36 -8.07
C VAL A 229 2.41 8.31 -7.74
N GLY A 230 2.56 8.67 -6.46
CA GLY A 230 3.62 9.56 -6.00
C GLY A 230 5.02 8.98 -6.22
N LYS A 231 5.23 7.71 -5.86
CA LYS A 231 6.49 6.98 -6.06
C LYS A 231 6.85 6.91 -7.55
N GLU A 232 5.90 6.58 -8.41
CA GLU A 232 6.14 6.50 -9.85
C GLU A 232 6.35 7.87 -10.51
N ALA A 233 5.67 8.92 -10.03
CA ALA A 233 5.93 10.29 -10.46
C ALA A 233 7.35 10.73 -10.07
N MET A 234 7.75 10.46 -8.82
CA MET A 234 9.13 10.71 -8.36
C MET A 234 10.14 9.96 -9.24
N ARG A 235 9.89 8.69 -9.57
CA ARG A 235 10.75 7.91 -10.47
C ARG A 235 10.96 8.58 -11.82
N LEU A 236 9.86 9.08 -12.38
CA LEU A 236 9.86 9.73 -13.69
C LEU A 236 10.66 11.03 -13.66
N TYR A 237 10.34 11.94 -12.75
CA TYR A 237 10.92 13.28 -12.76
C TYR A 237 12.30 13.38 -12.10
N SER A 238 12.66 12.45 -11.20
CA SER A 238 14.03 12.35 -10.68
C SER A 238 15.02 11.74 -11.66
N GLY A 239 14.54 11.14 -12.76
CA GLY A 239 15.35 10.35 -13.69
C GLY A 239 15.90 9.03 -13.10
N ARG A 240 15.48 8.65 -11.88
CA ARG A 240 15.96 7.44 -11.21
C ARG A 240 15.29 6.20 -11.80
N ARG A 241 16.09 5.26 -12.33
CA ARG A 241 15.59 3.98 -12.85
C ARG A 241 15.06 3.06 -11.75
N PHE A 242 15.66 3.10 -10.56
CA PHE A 242 15.23 2.35 -9.39
C PHE A 242 14.84 3.31 -8.29
N LEU A 243 13.71 3.04 -7.65
CA LEU A 243 13.22 3.83 -6.53
C LEU A 243 13.79 3.36 -5.20
N THR A 244 14.20 2.09 -5.13
CA THR A 244 14.68 1.42 -3.92
C THR A 244 16.02 0.72 -4.22
N GLU A 245 16.92 0.64 -3.24
CA GLU A 245 18.13 -0.21 -3.39
C GLU A 245 17.77 -1.67 -3.48
N GLU A 246 16.64 -2.10 -2.92
CA GLU A 246 16.19 -3.48 -3.05
C GLU A 246 15.84 -3.83 -4.50
N ASP A 247 15.18 -2.93 -5.23
CA ASP A 247 14.88 -3.12 -6.66
C ASP A 247 16.18 -3.12 -7.48
N ARG A 248 17.12 -2.21 -7.13
CA ARG A 248 18.45 -2.13 -7.75
C ARG A 248 19.24 -3.41 -7.49
N ASP A 249 19.34 -3.83 -6.24
CA ASP A 249 20.08 -5.00 -5.78
C ASP A 249 19.44 -6.27 -6.36
N ALA A 250 18.13 -6.39 -6.40
CA ALA A 250 17.44 -7.50 -7.06
C ALA A 250 17.86 -7.63 -8.53
N ALA A 251 17.89 -6.51 -9.27
CA ALA A 251 18.33 -6.50 -10.65
C ALA A 251 19.84 -6.80 -10.78
N LEU A 252 20.66 -6.22 -9.88
CA LEU A 252 22.10 -6.41 -9.85
C LEU A 252 22.47 -7.86 -9.52
N VAL A 253 21.83 -8.48 -8.53
CA VAL A 253 21.97 -9.89 -8.17
C VAL A 253 21.72 -10.78 -9.37
N CYS A 254 20.62 -10.53 -10.10
CA CYS A 254 20.32 -11.29 -11.32
C CYS A 254 21.48 -11.15 -12.32
N HIS A 255 21.89 -9.92 -12.66
CA HIS A 255 22.99 -9.70 -13.60
C HIS A 255 24.33 -10.29 -13.12
N ARG A 256 24.58 -10.28 -11.81
CA ARG A 256 25.81 -10.80 -11.21
C ARG A 256 25.85 -12.33 -11.26
N LEU A 257 24.73 -13.01 -11.02
CA LEU A 257 24.63 -14.46 -11.18
C LEU A 257 24.86 -14.89 -12.64
N PHE A 258 24.25 -14.17 -13.59
CA PHE A 258 24.49 -14.44 -15.02
C PHE A 258 25.94 -14.15 -15.42
N ALA A 259 26.52 -13.04 -14.96
CA ALA A 259 27.92 -12.69 -15.20
C ALA A 259 28.89 -13.72 -14.59
N LEU A 260 28.56 -14.28 -13.42
CA LEU A 260 29.33 -15.35 -12.80
C LEU A 260 29.30 -16.62 -13.66
N ALA A 261 28.13 -17.02 -14.16
CA ALA A 261 28.00 -18.17 -15.05
C ALA A 261 28.85 -18.03 -16.33
N ARG A 262 29.02 -16.81 -16.83
CA ARG A 262 29.91 -16.54 -17.98
C ARG A 262 31.39 -16.87 -17.73
N GLN A 263 31.84 -16.86 -16.47
CA GLN A 263 33.25 -17.08 -16.16
C GLN A 263 33.72 -18.52 -16.46
N TRP A 264 32.79 -19.48 -16.53
CA TRP A 264 33.08 -20.87 -16.89
C TRP A 264 32.51 -21.30 -18.24
N GLY A 265 32.24 -20.34 -19.14
CA GLY A 265 31.78 -20.62 -20.50
C GLY A 265 30.29 -20.36 -20.73
N GLY A 266 29.58 -19.79 -19.76
CA GLY A 266 28.17 -19.44 -19.86
C GLY A 266 27.24 -20.47 -19.20
N PRO A 267 25.95 -20.13 -19.05
CA PRO A 267 25.00 -21.01 -18.36
C PRO A 267 24.67 -22.24 -19.19
N SER A 268 24.73 -23.42 -18.57
CA SER A 268 24.17 -24.67 -19.11
C SER A 268 22.63 -24.61 -19.21
N PRO A 269 21.95 -25.55 -19.88
CA PRO A 269 20.49 -25.56 -19.95
C PRO A 269 19.80 -25.59 -18.57
N GLU A 270 20.36 -26.33 -17.62
CA GLU A 270 19.86 -26.42 -16.23
C GLU A 270 20.07 -25.10 -15.48
N GLU A 271 21.24 -24.47 -15.67
CA GLU A 271 21.52 -23.15 -15.11
C GLU A 271 20.64 -22.06 -15.71
N TRP A 272 20.36 -22.13 -17.02
CA TRP A 272 19.41 -21.24 -17.68
C TRP A 272 18.00 -21.35 -17.09
N ALA A 273 17.50 -22.57 -16.91
CA ALA A 273 16.20 -22.79 -16.29
C ALA A 273 16.15 -22.21 -14.87
N MET A 274 17.22 -22.41 -14.08
CA MET A 274 17.33 -21.84 -12.74
C MET A 274 17.37 -20.31 -12.77
N LEU A 275 18.23 -19.70 -13.59
CA LEU A 275 18.37 -18.24 -13.70
C LEU A 275 17.07 -17.57 -14.17
N VAL A 276 16.39 -18.16 -15.16
CA VAL A 276 15.07 -17.68 -15.61
C VAL A 276 14.05 -17.80 -14.49
N GLY A 277 14.02 -18.94 -13.78
CA GLY A 277 13.15 -19.16 -12.63
C GLY A 277 13.40 -18.16 -11.51
N PHE A 278 14.67 -17.85 -11.24
CA PHE A 278 15.11 -16.87 -10.24
C PHE A 278 14.60 -15.46 -10.59
N VAL A 279 14.79 -15.01 -11.84
CA VAL A 279 14.28 -13.70 -12.31
C VAL A 279 12.76 -13.67 -12.30
N ALA A 280 12.11 -14.69 -12.87
CA ALA A 280 10.65 -14.75 -12.99
C ALA A 280 9.97 -14.78 -11.61
N GLY A 281 10.54 -15.52 -10.66
CA GLY A 281 10.06 -15.66 -9.29
C GLY A 281 10.38 -14.49 -8.36
N HIS A 282 11.30 -13.59 -8.73
CA HIS A 282 11.75 -12.52 -7.86
C HIS A 282 10.60 -11.54 -7.52
N ARG A 283 10.31 -11.35 -6.23
CA ARG A 283 9.15 -10.54 -5.78
C ARG A 283 9.37 -9.03 -5.90
N ALA A 284 10.61 -8.58 -5.70
CA ALA A 284 10.98 -7.16 -5.83
C ALA A 284 10.98 -6.68 -7.29
N LEU A 285 11.21 -7.55 -8.27
CA LEU A 285 11.31 -7.13 -9.67
C LEU A 285 9.94 -6.93 -10.31
N GLU A 286 9.79 -5.81 -11.01
CA GLU A 286 8.65 -5.57 -11.90
C GLU A 286 8.72 -6.45 -13.15
N ALA A 287 7.55 -6.75 -13.74
CA ALA A 287 7.46 -7.59 -14.92
C ALA A 287 8.27 -7.04 -16.12
N GLU A 288 8.26 -5.72 -16.31
CA GLU A 288 9.03 -5.06 -17.38
C GLU A 288 10.54 -5.19 -17.12
N THR A 289 10.99 -5.02 -15.88
CA THR A 289 12.39 -5.22 -15.48
C THR A 289 12.82 -6.67 -15.68
N LYS A 290 11.97 -7.64 -15.33
CA LYS A 290 12.23 -9.08 -15.57
C LYS A 290 12.45 -9.35 -17.06
N VAL A 291 11.54 -8.88 -17.91
CA VAL A 291 11.66 -9.06 -19.37
C VAL A 291 12.91 -8.37 -19.91
N HIS A 292 13.23 -7.16 -19.43
CA HIS A 292 14.43 -6.44 -19.84
C HIS A 292 15.71 -7.20 -19.45
N ILE A 293 15.79 -7.73 -18.22
CA ILE A 293 16.93 -8.53 -17.75
C ILE A 293 17.11 -9.75 -18.64
N LEU A 294 16.03 -10.53 -18.87
CA LEU A 294 16.08 -11.73 -19.70
C LEU A 294 16.43 -11.42 -21.16
N SER A 295 15.89 -10.33 -21.72
CA SER A 295 16.22 -9.87 -23.07
C SER A 295 17.68 -9.45 -23.19
N ALA A 296 18.22 -8.81 -22.15
CA ALA A 296 19.64 -8.43 -22.10
C ALA A 296 20.53 -9.68 -22.08
N TRP A 297 20.20 -10.68 -21.27
CA TRP A 297 20.95 -11.94 -21.20
C TRP A 297 20.91 -12.72 -22.52
N ALA A 298 19.75 -12.78 -23.17
CA ALA A 298 19.61 -13.42 -24.47
C ALA A 298 20.46 -12.75 -25.57
N LYS A 299 20.78 -11.46 -25.41
CA LYS A 299 21.66 -10.68 -26.29
C LYS A 299 23.10 -10.60 -25.78
N ASP A 300 23.42 -11.35 -24.74
CA ASP A 300 24.70 -11.32 -24.02
C ASP A 300 25.16 -9.91 -23.56
N ARG A 301 24.21 -9.07 -23.16
CA ARG A 301 24.46 -7.70 -22.66
C ARG A 301 24.37 -7.64 -21.15
N LEU A 302 25.38 -7.03 -20.52
CA LEU A 302 25.43 -6.74 -19.09
C LEU A 302 25.53 -5.23 -18.85
N PRO A 303 24.87 -4.70 -17.79
CA PRO A 303 25.00 -3.30 -17.42
C PRO A 303 26.35 -3.05 -16.73
N GLY A 304 27.31 -2.48 -17.48
CA GLY A 304 28.65 -2.18 -16.95
C GLY A 304 29.36 -3.43 -16.43
N ASP A 305 29.96 -3.33 -15.26
CA ASP A 305 30.57 -4.46 -14.54
C ASP A 305 29.75 -4.79 -13.27
N PRO A 306 28.86 -5.80 -13.31
CA PRO A 306 28.01 -6.16 -12.17
C PRO A 306 28.80 -6.63 -10.95
N ALA A 307 30.00 -7.19 -11.15
CA ALA A 307 30.81 -7.74 -10.06
C ALA A 307 31.45 -6.63 -9.20
N LYS A 308 31.71 -5.47 -9.79
CA LYS A 308 32.30 -4.30 -9.10
C LYS A 308 31.29 -3.45 -8.36
N GLN A 309 30.00 -3.64 -8.63
CA GLN A 309 28.96 -2.86 -7.96
C GLN A 309 28.62 -3.49 -6.59
N PRO A 310 28.68 -2.71 -5.50
CA PRO A 310 28.32 -3.23 -4.19
C PRO A 310 26.81 -3.47 -4.11
N LEU A 311 26.47 -4.58 -3.43
CA LEU A 311 25.12 -4.80 -2.91
C LEU A 311 24.94 -3.88 -1.71
N GLN A 312 23.87 -3.11 -1.71
CA GLN A 312 23.66 -2.06 -0.72
C GLN A 312 22.69 -2.47 0.39
N THR A 313 22.05 -3.63 0.27
CA THR A 313 21.05 -4.10 1.24
C THR A 313 21.38 -5.48 1.81
N LYS A 314 20.97 -5.73 3.06
CA LYS A 314 21.02 -7.08 3.66
C LYS A 314 20.18 -8.07 2.84
N THR A 315 19.02 -7.62 2.36
CA THR A 315 18.11 -8.41 1.54
C THR A 315 18.76 -8.81 0.22
N GLY A 316 19.45 -7.88 -0.45
CA GLY A 316 20.23 -8.12 -1.66
C GLY A 316 21.37 -9.13 -1.45
N GLN A 317 22.12 -9.02 -0.35
CA GLN A 317 23.14 -10.02 0.01
C GLN A 317 22.53 -11.41 0.21
N ARG A 318 21.40 -11.49 0.91
CA ARG A 318 20.68 -12.75 1.13
C ARG A 318 20.20 -13.36 -0.19
N TRP A 319 19.61 -12.57 -1.09
CA TRP A 319 19.19 -13.03 -2.42
C TRP A 319 20.36 -13.51 -3.26
N TYR A 320 21.52 -12.84 -3.17
CA TYR A 320 22.72 -13.29 -3.87
C TYR A 320 23.21 -14.64 -3.36
N LEU A 321 23.29 -14.83 -2.04
CA LEU A 321 23.67 -16.11 -1.43
C LEU A 321 22.68 -17.23 -1.77
N GLU A 322 21.38 -16.93 -1.78
CA GLU A 322 20.34 -17.87 -2.21
C GLU A 322 20.53 -18.26 -3.68
N GLY A 323 20.77 -17.28 -4.56
CA GLY A 323 21.04 -17.52 -5.98
C GLY A 323 22.32 -18.33 -6.21
N LEU A 324 23.40 -18.06 -5.48
CA LEU A 324 24.65 -18.84 -5.52
C LEU A 324 24.41 -20.30 -5.13
N LYS A 325 23.65 -20.53 -4.05
CA LYS A 325 23.27 -21.87 -3.61
C LYS A 325 22.42 -22.59 -4.67
N SER A 326 21.44 -21.90 -5.24
CA SER A 326 20.60 -22.46 -6.31
C SER A 326 21.43 -22.85 -7.54
N LEU A 327 22.41 -22.02 -7.91
CA LEU A 327 23.32 -22.24 -9.04
C LEU A 327 24.34 -23.36 -8.79
N GLU A 328 24.77 -23.55 -7.54
CA GLU A 328 25.58 -24.71 -7.14
C GLU A 328 24.76 -26.01 -7.25
N SER A 329 23.52 -25.98 -6.78
CA SER A 329 22.62 -27.15 -6.76
C SER A 329 21.93 -27.45 -8.10
N SER A 330 22.07 -26.59 -9.10
CA SER A 330 21.33 -26.71 -10.36
C SER A 330 21.77 -27.90 -11.21
N GLU A 331 23.02 -28.34 -11.04
CA GLU A 331 23.60 -29.45 -11.80
C GLU A 331 23.99 -30.60 -10.88
N SER A 332 23.74 -31.83 -11.33
CA SER A 332 24.08 -33.04 -10.58
C SER A 332 25.59 -33.27 -10.43
N LYS A 333 26.40 -32.75 -11.38
CA LYS A 333 27.88 -32.86 -11.38
C LYS A 333 28.51 -31.54 -11.83
N PRO A 334 28.63 -30.54 -10.93
CA PRO A 334 29.21 -29.25 -11.28
C PRO A 334 30.71 -29.38 -11.56
N SER A 335 31.22 -28.56 -12.48
CA SER A 335 32.67 -28.51 -12.76
C SER A 335 33.46 -28.03 -11.52
N PRO A 336 34.70 -28.50 -11.31
CA PRO A 336 35.54 -28.04 -10.19
C PRO A 336 35.77 -26.52 -10.21
N ALA A 337 35.92 -25.95 -11.42
CA ALA A 337 36.08 -24.52 -11.61
C ALA A 337 34.86 -23.72 -11.14
N LYS A 338 33.65 -24.19 -11.46
CA LYS A 338 32.39 -23.58 -10.99
C LYS A 338 32.30 -23.58 -9.47
N LYS A 339 32.55 -24.72 -8.82
CA LYS A 339 32.53 -24.81 -7.34
C LYS A 339 33.52 -23.83 -6.70
N MET A 340 34.73 -23.75 -7.24
CA MET A 340 35.75 -22.84 -6.72
C MET A 340 35.32 -21.37 -6.86
N LEU A 341 34.75 -20.98 -8.00
CA LEU A 341 34.30 -19.60 -8.24
C LEU A 341 33.09 -19.21 -7.36
N ILE A 342 32.13 -20.12 -7.18
CA ILE A 342 30.98 -19.90 -6.28
C ILE A 342 31.47 -19.72 -4.83
N GLU A 343 32.38 -20.58 -4.36
CA GLU A 343 32.92 -20.49 -3.00
C GLU A 343 33.74 -19.20 -2.78
N GLN A 344 34.50 -18.78 -3.80
CA GLN A 344 35.18 -17.48 -3.78
C GLN A 344 34.21 -16.31 -3.67
N GLU A 345 33.12 -16.29 -4.45
CA GLU A 345 32.12 -15.22 -4.35
C GLU A 345 31.37 -15.26 -3.02
N ARG A 346 31.02 -16.45 -2.53
CA ARG A 346 30.34 -16.63 -1.24
C ARG A 346 31.20 -16.11 -0.09
N SER A 347 32.48 -16.51 -0.05
CA SER A 347 33.41 -16.05 0.98
C SER A 347 33.67 -14.54 0.91
N LYS A 348 33.66 -13.91 -0.27
CA LYS A 348 33.73 -12.43 -0.39
C LYS A 348 32.53 -11.75 0.25
N VAL A 349 31.32 -12.27 0.03
CA VAL A 349 30.08 -11.71 0.59
C VAL A 349 30.04 -11.91 2.11
N GLU A 350 30.47 -13.08 2.59
CA GLU A 350 30.52 -13.39 4.03
C GLU A 350 31.62 -12.59 4.78
N LYS A 351 32.73 -12.24 4.12
CA LYS A 351 33.79 -11.38 4.67
C LYS A 351 33.44 -9.88 4.70
N HIS A 352 32.54 -9.44 3.83
CA HIS A 352 32.03 -8.08 3.78
C HIS A 352 30.51 -8.07 3.99
N PRO A 353 30.04 -8.53 5.17
CA PRO A 353 28.63 -8.48 5.49
C PRO A 353 28.18 -7.02 5.49
N PHE A 354 26.94 -6.77 5.10
CA PHE A 354 26.38 -5.43 5.17
C PHE A 354 26.42 -4.94 6.62
N GLU A 355 27.36 -4.05 6.91
CA GLU A 355 27.38 -3.26 8.12
C GLU A 355 26.34 -2.16 7.95
N ALA A 356 25.23 -2.27 8.67
CA ALA A 356 24.30 -1.16 8.75
C ALA A 356 25.10 0.04 9.23
N ALA A 357 25.18 1.09 8.40
CA ALA A 357 25.73 2.36 8.83
C ALA A 357 25.05 2.72 10.16
N SER A 358 25.80 2.60 11.24
CA SER A 358 25.42 3.10 12.54
C SER A 358 25.39 4.62 12.38
N ASN A 359 24.26 5.15 11.95
CA ASN A 359 24.02 6.58 11.90
C ASN A 359 23.93 7.08 13.33
N ARG A 360 25.08 7.56 13.83
CA ARG A 360 25.14 8.75 14.67
C ARG A 360 24.72 9.98 13.88
#